data_AF-K1WSZ8-F1
#
_entry.id   AF-K1WSZ8-F1
#
_cell.length_a   1.000
_cell.length_b   1.000
_cell.length_c   1.000
_cell.angle_alpha   90.00
_cell.angle_beta   90.00
_cell.angle_gamma   90.00
#
_symmetry.space_group_name_H-M   'P 1'
#
loop_
_entity.id
_entity.type
_entity.pdbx_description
1 polymer ?
#
loop_
_entity_poly.entity_id
_entity_poly.type
_entity_poly.pdbx_seq_one_letter_code
_entity_poly.pdbx_strand_id
1 'polypeptide(L)'
;MVPLPLFKFAALFVRHISKYGANYIKAQAHDHPKFRTYAARYGQGIHQLNMRLTVTLLRDKAAEKLAKERAEAPTVKTEEQMRHDEAQKEKNAAREKASHQEASKSIWRRRFRPLPEAKAVDLFADVIGDSFILLVAGGLIIYEYVRAKGKPDANAEKIAELNRKLEELDFRERRLEEVEKEQEARVETLEQAIEVMRQASSKKKSLLPHTSK
;
A
#
# COMPACT_ATOMS: atom_id res chain seq x y z
N MET A 1 -15.38 -10.05 -19.52
CA MET A 1 -16.23 -11.16 -19.05
C MET A 1 -15.57 -11.74 -17.81
N VAL A 2 -16.24 -11.63 -16.66
CA VAL A 2 -15.70 -12.00 -15.34
C VAL A 2 -15.34 -13.51 -15.32
N PRO A 3 -14.20 -13.94 -14.75
CA PRO A 3 -13.77 -15.34 -14.70
C PRO A 3 -14.58 -16.16 -13.66
N LEU A 4 -15.89 -15.99 -13.66
CA LEU A 4 -16.87 -16.73 -12.85
C LEU A 4 -16.69 -18.27 -12.89
N PRO A 5 -16.27 -18.93 -13.99
CA PRO A 5 -16.07 -20.38 -13.95
C PRO A 5 -14.82 -20.78 -13.14
N LEU A 6 -13.72 -20.03 -13.20
CA LEU A 6 -12.46 -20.41 -12.54
C LEU A 6 -12.60 -20.40 -11.01
N PHE A 7 -13.31 -19.41 -10.47
CA PHE A 7 -13.59 -19.33 -9.03
C PHE A 7 -14.44 -20.50 -8.54
N LYS A 8 -15.43 -20.94 -9.34
CA LYS A 8 -16.25 -22.12 -9.01
C LYS A 8 -15.43 -23.41 -9.03
N PHE A 9 -14.55 -23.58 -10.00
CA PHE A 9 -13.65 -24.74 -10.04
C PHE A 9 -12.64 -24.71 -8.89
N ALA A 10 -12.08 -23.54 -8.54
CA ALA A 10 -11.23 -23.37 -7.38
C ALA A 10 -11.98 -23.73 -6.08
N ALA A 11 -13.21 -23.25 -5.91
CA ALA A 11 -14.05 -23.56 -4.75
C ALA A 11 -14.37 -25.07 -4.64
N LEU A 12 -14.63 -25.74 -5.77
CA LEU A 12 -14.83 -27.20 -5.80
C LEU A 12 -13.53 -27.98 -5.54
N PHE A 13 -12.40 -27.47 -6.02
CA PHE A 13 -11.07 -28.07 -5.83
C PHE A 13 -10.60 -27.99 -4.38
N VAL A 14 -10.83 -26.85 -3.71
CA VAL A 14 -10.61 -26.68 -2.26
C VAL A 14 -11.40 -27.73 -1.47
N ARG A 15 -12.68 -27.93 -1.83
CA ARG A 15 -13.53 -28.94 -1.19
C ARG A 15 -13.04 -30.37 -1.44
N HIS A 16 -12.49 -30.65 -2.62
CA HIS A 16 -11.96 -31.98 -2.94
C HIS A 16 -10.66 -32.28 -2.19
N ILE A 17 -9.71 -31.35 -2.14
CA ILE A 17 -8.44 -31.59 -1.44
C ILE A 17 -8.63 -31.63 0.07
N SER A 18 -9.47 -30.74 0.63
CA SER A 18 -9.74 -30.75 2.06
C SER A 18 -10.38 -32.06 2.52
N LYS A 19 -11.32 -32.61 1.75
CA LYS A 19 -12.02 -33.85 2.13
C LYS A 19 -11.27 -35.13 1.77
N TYR A 20 -10.61 -35.19 0.61
CA TYR A 20 -9.95 -36.41 0.13
C TYR A 20 -8.45 -36.45 0.40
N GLY A 21 -7.76 -35.31 0.39
CA GLY A 21 -6.32 -35.22 0.66
C GLY A 21 -5.98 -35.58 2.11
N ALA A 22 -6.69 -34.99 3.07
CA ALA A 22 -6.47 -35.27 4.49
C ALA A 22 -6.77 -36.75 4.83
N ASN A 23 -7.89 -37.29 4.33
CA ASN A 23 -8.26 -38.68 4.61
C ASN A 23 -7.30 -39.69 3.94
N TYR A 24 -6.79 -39.40 2.74
CA TYR A 24 -5.82 -40.26 2.05
C TYR A 24 -4.46 -40.28 2.76
N ILE A 25 -3.96 -39.12 3.19
CA ILE A 25 -2.68 -39.04 3.91
C ILE A 25 -2.78 -39.74 5.27
N LYS A 26 -3.93 -39.62 5.96
CA LYS A 26 -4.19 -40.33 7.23
C LYS A 26 -4.24 -41.85 7.05
N ALA A 27 -4.89 -42.34 6.00
CA ALA A 27 -4.90 -43.77 5.67
C ALA A 27 -3.48 -44.28 5.37
N GLN A 28 -2.72 -43.56 4.53
CA GLN A 28 -1.36 -43.96 4.17
C GLN A 28 -0.37 -43.88 5.34
N ALA A 29 -0.58 -42.97 6.30
CA ALA A 29 0.20 -42.90 7.53
C ALA A 29 -0.08 -44.05 8.50
N HIS A 30 -1.22 -44.72 8.37
CA HIS A 30 -1.53 -45.93 9.11
C HIS A 30 -0.83 -47.15 8.47
N ASP A 31 -0.77 -47.20 7.14
CA ASP A 31 -0.21 -48.34 6.40
C ASP A 31 1.32 -48.34 6.34
N HIS A 32 1.98 -47.18 6.48
CA HIS A 32 3.44 -47.07 6.38
C HIS A 32 4.10 -46.47 7.64
N PRO A 33 4.80 -47.27 8.46
CA PRO A 33 5.43 -46.80 9.70
C PRO A 33 6.57 -45.81 9.46
N LYS A 34 7.31 -45.96 8.34
CA LYS A 34 8.36 -45.00 7.94
C LYS A 34 7.76 -43.63 7.61
N PHE A 35 6.64 -43.62 6.87
CA PHE A 35 5.93 -42.39 6.54
C PHE A 35 5.35 -41.72 7.78
N ARG A 36 4.80 -42.49 8.72
CA ARG A 36 4.29 -41.99 10.00
C ARG A 36 5.34 -41.21 10.79
N THR A 37 6.55 -41.77 10.94
CA THR A 37 7.65 -41.09 11.65
C THR A 37 8.14 -39.84 10.92
N TYR A 38 8.15 -39.84 9.59
CA TYR A 38 8.46 -38.66 8.78
C TYR A 38 7.40 -37.56 8.98
N ALA A 39 6.13 -37.89 8.76
CA ALA A 39 5.00 -36.99 8.93
C ALA A 39 4.95 -36.42 10.36
N ALA A 40 5.20 -37.26 11.37
CA ALA A 40 5.30 -36.82 12.75
C ALA A 40 6.44 -35.81 12.95
N ARG A 41 7.65 -36.04 12.40
CA ARG A 41 8.77 -35.08 12.51
C ARG A 41 8.42 -33.73 11.90
N TYR A 42 7.82 -33.71 10.71
CA TYR A 42 7.40 -32.47 10.05
C TYR A 42 6.25 -31.79 10.79
N GLY A 43 5.25 -32.54 11.24
CA GLY A 43 4.14 -32.05 12.05
C GLY A 43 4.60 -31.42 13.37
N GLN A 44 5.61 -32.01 14.02
CA GLN A 44 6.24 -31.40 15.19
C GLN A 44 6.93 -30.09 14.83
N GLY A 45 7.67 -30.04 13.72
CA GLY A 45 8.32 -28.81 13.25
C GLY A 45 7.32 -27.68 13.01
N ILE A 46 6.21 -27.98 12.33
CA ILE A 46 5.10 -27.05 12.08
C ILE A 46 4.49 -26.58 13.40
N HIS A 47 4.22 -27.48 14.34
CA HIS A 47 3.68 -27.13 15.65
C HIS A 47 4.61 -26.17 16.42
N GLN A 48 5.91 -26.46 16.44
CA GLN A 48 6.90 -25.62 17.09
C GLN A 48 6.96 -24.23 16.44
N LEU A 49 6.89 -24.16 15.11
CA LEU A 49 6.85 -22.91 14.37
C LEU A 49 5.59 -22.11 14.70
N ASN A 50 4.43 -22.76 14.72
CA ASN A 50 3.16 -22.12 15.09
C ASN A 50 3.19 -21.54 16.51
N MET A 51 3.74 -22.29 17.48
CA MET A 51 3.89 -21.80 18.86
C MET A 51 4.88 -20.65 18.98
N ARG A 52 5.98 -20.68 18.23
CA ARG A 52 6.93 -19.55 18.18
C ARG A 52 6.27 -18.29 17.65
N LEU A 53 5.56 -18.39 16.52
CA LEU A 53 4.86 -17.25 15.93
C LEU A 53 3.77 -16.73 16.85
N THR A 54 2.99 -17.61 17.47
CA THR A 54 1.92 -17.24 18.41
C THR A 54 2.48 -16.44 19.60
N VAL A 55 3.58 -16.92 20.22
CA VAL A 55 4.21 -16.22 21.34
C VAL A 55 4.77 -14.86 20.92
N THR A 56 5.35 -14.76 19.72
CA THR A 56 5.82 -13.48 19.18
C THR A 56 4.67 -12.51 18.96
N LEU A 57 3.58 -12.95 18.31
CA LEU A 57 2.40 -12.11 18.04
C LEU A 57 1.70 -11.63 19.31
N LEU A 58 1.59 -12.47 20.33
CA LEU A 58 0.98 -12.08 21.62
C LEU A 58 1.81 -10.99 22.32
N ARG A 59 3.13 -11.03 22.19
CA ARG A 59 4.02 -10.03 22.76
C ARG A 59 3.87 -8.67 22.06
N ASP A 60 3.81 -8.66 20.73
CA ASP A 60 3.65 -7.43 19.97
C ASP A 60 2.32 -6.74 20.30
N LYS A 61 1.24 -7.52 20.48
CA LYS A 61 -0.05 -6.99 20.96
C LYS A 61 0.00 -6.44 22.39
N ALA A 62 0.76 -7.07 23.29
CA ALA A 62 0.91 -6.58 24.66
C ALA A 62 1.72 -5.27 24.70
N ALA A 63 2.78 -5.19 23.88
CA ALA A 63 3.58 -3.97 23.72
C ALA A 63 2.74 -2.82 23.13
N GLU A 64 1.86 -3.12 22.16
CA GLU A 64 0.95 -2.13 21.57
C GLU A 64 -0.07 -1.60 22.58
N LYS A 65 -0.62 -2.46 23.45
CA LYS A 65 -1.54 -2.04 24.52
C LYS A 65 -0.86 -1.13 25.54
N LEU A 66 0.33 -1.52 25.99
CA LEU A 66 1.13 -0.72 26.91
C LEU A 66 1.54 0.64 26.30
N ALA A 67 1.80 0.68 24.99
CA ALA A 67 2.08 1.93 24.28
C ALA A 67 0.86 2.86 24.24
N LYS A 68 -0.35 2.31 24.07
CA LYS A 68 -1.60 3.08 24.10
C LYS A 68 -1.91 3.62 25.51
N GLU A 69 -1.78 2.78 26.54
CA GLU A 69 -1.97 3.19 27.94
C GLU A 69 -0.96 4.27 28.38
N ARG A 70 0.30 4.20 27.91
CA ARG A 70 1.32 5.23 28.15
C ARG A 70 1.07 6.53 27.38
N ALA A 71 0.42 6.47 26.22
CA ALA A 71 0.03 7.63 25.43
C ALA A 71 -1.24 8.32 25.97
N GLU A 72 -2.11 7.57 26.65
CA GLU A 72 -3.34 8.08 27.28
C GLU A 72 -3.13 8.63 28.70
N ALA A 73 -1.95 8.43 29.31
CA ALA A 73 -1.63 8.96 30.64
C ALA A 73 -1.27 10.46 30.59
N PRO A 74 -1.95 11.33 31.38
CA PRO A 74 -1.69 12.76 31.38
C PRO A 74 -0.42 13.08 32.19
N THR A 75 0.66 13.46 31.51
CA THR A 75 1.89 13.92 32.18
C THR A 75 1.95 15.44 32.25
N VAL A 76 1.55 16.00 33.40
CA VAL A 76 1.95 17.35 33.82
C VAL A 76 2.95 17.20 34.97
N LYS A 77 4.24 17.40 34.69
CA LYS A 77 5.30 17.52 35.71
C LYS A 77 6.34 18.57 35.30
N THR A 78 6.88 19.26 36.30
CA THR A 78 7.83 20.40 36.24
C THR A 78 9.13 20.08 35.48
N GLU A 79 9.68 21.08 34.77
CA GLU A 79 10.74 20.98 33.75
C GLU A 79 12.05 20.28 34.17
N GLU A 80 12.46 20.35 35.44
CA GLU A 80 13.70 19.69 35.89
C GLU A 80 13.53 18.18 36.14
N GLN A 81 12.33 17.77 36.57
CA GLN A 81 11.99 16.34 36.69
C GLN A 81 11.80 15.71 35.31
N MET A 82 11.35 16.48 34.31
CA MET A 82 11.27 16.02 32.92
C MET A 82 12.63 15.66 32.34
N ARG A 83 13.69 16.45 32.53
CA ARG A 83 15.01 16.13 31.96
C ARG A 83 15.66 14.89 32.56
N HIS A 84 15.54 14.70 33.88
CA HIS A 84 16.03 13.48 34.54
C HIS A 84 15.16 12.26 34.19
N ASP A 85 13.83 12.40 34.17
CA ASP A 85 12.92 11.32 33.74
C ASP A 85 13.09 10.99 32.25
N GLU A 86 13.40 11.96 31.39
CA GLU A 86 13.66 11.77 29.95
C GLU A 86 14.99 11.05 29.74
N ALA A 87 16.06 11.47 30.41
CA ALA A 87 17.35 10.77 30.31
C ALA A 87 17.27 9.33 30.88
N GLN A 88 16.48 9.12 31.94
CA GLN A 88 16.20 7.77 32.46
C GLN A 88 15.25 6.99 31.56
N LYS A 89 14.24 7.62 30.95
CA LYS A 89 13.36 6.99 29.94
C LYS A 89 14.11 6.62 28.69
N GLU A 90 15.04 7.43 28.21
CA GLU A 90 15.86 7.11 27.03
C GLU A 90 16.81 5.96 27.30
N LYS A 91 17.48 5.95 28.46
CA LYS A 91 18.32 4.82 28.90
C LYS A 91 17.49 3.55 29.12
N ASN A 92 16.31 3.68 29.73
CA ASN A 92 15.39 2.56 29.94
C ASN A 92 14.77 2.09 28.63
N ALA A 93 14.44 2.97 27.69
CA ALA A 93 13.92 2.63 26.37
C ALA A 93 15.01 2.00 25.49
N ALA A 94 16.26 2.43 25.58
CA ALA A 94 17.39 1.79 24.91
C ALA A 94 17.66 0.40 25.51
N ARG A 95 17.56 0.24 26.84
CA ARG A 95 17.69 -1.06 27.53
C ARG A 95 16.49 -1.99 27.27
N GLU A 96 15.27 -1.44 27.15
CA GLU A 96 14.07 -2.14 26.72
C GLU A 96 14.22 -2.59 25.26
N LYS A 97 14.70 -1.74 24.35
CA LYS A 97 14.98 -2.11 22.94
C LYS A 97 16.06 -3.18 22.82
N ALA A 98 17.14 -3.09 23.59
CA ALA A 98 18.22 -4.09 23.62
C ALA A 98 17.71 -5.43 24.20
N SER A 99 16.99 -5.40 25.32
CA SER A 99 16.38 -6.61 25.90
C SER A 99 15.28 -7.19 25.01
N HIS A 100 14.56 -6.37 24.24
CA HIS A 100 13.58 -6.84 23.25
C HIS A 100 14.24 -7.53 22.05
N GLN A 101 15.45 -7.11 21.65
CA GLN A 101 16.26 -7.78 20.63
C GLN A 101 16.91 -9.08 21.15
N GLU A 102 17.35 -9.11 22.41
CA GLU A 102 17.89 -10.34 23.02
C GLU A 102 16.79 -11.37 23.31
N ALA A 103 15.63 -10.90 23.79
CA ALA A 103 14.47 -11.74 24.03
C ALA A 103 13.91 -12.32 22.73
N SER A 104 13.85 -11.55 21.63
CA SER A 104 13.39 -12.06 20.33
C SER A 104 14.32 -13.17 19.81
N LYS A 105 15.64 -13.03 19.96
CA LYS A 105 16.61 -14.11 19.65
C LYS A 105 16.39 -15.36 20.52
N SER A 106 16.02 -15.21 21.80
CA SER A 106 15.80 -16.34 22.71
C SER A 106 14.51 -17.14 22.43
N ILE A 107 13.47 -16.51 21.87
CA ILE A 107 12.19 -17.17 21.54
C ILE A 107 12.39 -18.23 20.45
N TRP A 108 13.18 -17.91 19.42
CA TRP A 108 13.51 -18.86 18.34
C TRP A 108 14.33 -20.06 18.82
N ARG A 109 14.96 -19.97 20.00
CA ARG A 109 15.70 -21.05 20.65
C ARG A 109 14.83 -21.90 21.60
N ARG A 110 13.63 -21.43 21.97
CA ARG A 110 12.72 -22.15 22.87
C ARG A 110 12.16 -23.41 22.19
N ARG A 111 12.11 -24.50 22.95
CA ARG A 111 11.53 -25.79 22.54
C ARG A 111 10.24 -26.02 23.34
N PHE A 112 9.11 -26.09 22.64
CA PHE A 112 7.80 -26.32 23.22
C PHE A 112 7.55 -27.82 23.41
N ARG A 113 6.56 -28.18 24.26
CA ARG A 113 6.19 -29.58 24.50
C ARG A 113 5.74 -30.23 23.18
N PRO A 114 6.26 -31.43 22.82
CA PRO A 114 5.87 -32.08 21.59
C PRO A 114 4.42 -32.56 21.65
N LEU A 115 3.74 -32.55 20.49
CA LEU A 115 2.39 -33.10 20.36
C LEU A 115 2.40 -34.64 20.34
N PRO A 116 1.27 -35.30 20.63
CA PRO A 116 1.09 -36.72 20.34
C PRO A 116 1.34 -37.00 18.85
N GLU A 117 1.96 -38.14 18.54
CA GLU A 117 2.40 -38.49 17.19
C GLU A 117 1.25 -38.43 16.16
N ALA A 118 0.09 -39.00 16.49
CA ALA A 118 -1.08 -38.99 15.63
C ALA A 118 -1.54 -37.56 15.27
N LYS A 119 -1.59 -36.65 16.25
CA LYS A 119 -1.98 -35.25 16.02
C LYS A 119 -0.95 -34.49 15.18
N ALA A 120 0.32 -34.84 15.29
CA ALA A 120 1.36 -34.24 14.45
C ALA A 120 1.22 -34.68 12.99
N VAL A 121 0.89 -35.96 12.76
CA VAL A 121 0.60 -36.49 11.41
C VAL A 121 -0.64 -35.82 10.82
N ASP A 122 -1.71 -35.64 11.59
CA ASP A 122 -2.90 -34.91 11.16
C ASP A 122 -2.57 -33.48 10.72
N LEU A 123 -1.82 -32.74 11.56
CA LEU A 123 -1.41 -31.37 11.25
C LEU A 123 -0.55 -31.30 9.98
N PHE A 124 0.35 -32.27 9.80
CA PHE A 124 1.16 -32.38 8.58
C PHE A 124 0.30 -32.64 7.34
N ALA A 125 -0.70 -33.52 7.44
CA ALA A 125 -1.61 -33.82 6.35
C ALA A 125 -2.42 -32.58 5.92
N ASP A 126 -2.96 -31.84 6.88
CA ASP A 126 -3.73 -30.62 6.63
C ASP A 126 -2.85 -29.55 5.94
N VAL A 127 -1.62 -29.33 6.46
CA VAL A 127 -0.69 -28.34 5.89
C VAL A 127 -0.25 -28.70 4.48
N ILE A 128 -0.02 -29.98 4.17
CA ILE A 128 0.32 -30.40 2.81
C ILE A 128 -0.85 -30.17 1.85
N GLY A 129 -2.08 -30.50 2.28
CA GLY A 129 -3.29 -30.25 1.49
C GLY A 129 -3.44 -28.76 1.16
N ASP A 130 -3.36 -27.92 2.19
CA ASP A 130 -3.47 -26.47 2.03
C ASP A 130 -2.34 -25.88 1.20
N SER A 131 -1.09 -26.35 1.39
CA SER A 131 0.06 -25.90 0.60
C SER A 131 -0.11 -26.20 -0.89
N PHE A 132 -0.67 -27.37 -1.23
CA PHE A 132 -0.94 -27.74 -2.61
C PHE A 132 -2.03 -26.85 -3.22
N ILE A 133 -3.12 -26.58 -2.50
CA ILE A 133 -4.17 -25.64 -2.93
C ILE A 133 -3.60 -24.25 -3.17
N LEU A 134 -2.81 -23.73 -2.23
CA LEU A 134 -2.20 -22.40 -2.31
C LEU A 134 -1.22 -22.29 -3.47
N LEU A 135 -0.47 -23.37 -3.76
CA LEU A 135 0.43 -23.41 -4.91
C LEU A 135 -0.36 -23.34 -6.22
N VAL A 136 -1.41 -24.15 -6.38
CA VAL A 136 -2.25 -24.15 -7.59
C VAL A 136 -2.95 -22.79 -7.75
N ALA A 137 -3.54 -22.26 -6.68
CA ALA A 137 -4.20 -20.96 -6.71
C ALA A 137 -3.21 -19.82 -7.02
N GLY A 138 -2.06 -19.80 -6.36
CA GLY A 138 -0.98 -18.84 -6.60
C GLY A 138 -0.44 -18.93 -8.02
N GLY A 139 -0.25 -20.14 -8.54
CA GLY A 139 0.16 -20.39 -9.92
C GLY A 139 -0.85 -19.85 -10.93
N LEU A 140 -2.15 -20.07 -10.71
CA LEU A 140 -3.21 -19.51 -11.56
C LEU A 140 -3.26 -17.98 -11.52
N ILE A 141 -3.08 -17.39 -10.34
CA ILE A 141 -3.03 -15.93 -10.17
C ILE A 141 -1.82 -15.36 -10.91
N ILE A 142 -0.64 -15.95 -10.75
CA ILE A 142 0.58 -15.53 -11.44
C ILE A 142 0.42 -15.70 -12.96
N TYR A 143 -0.16 -16.81 -13.40
CA TYR A 143 -0.43 -17.07 -14.81
C TYR A 143 -1.36 -16.01 -15.42
N GLU A 144 -2.51 -15.74 -14.79
CA GLU A 144 -3.43 -14.70 -15.25
C GLU A 144 -2.80 -13.31 -15.16
N TYR A 145 -1.96 -13.03 -14.15
CA TYR A 145 -1.22 -11.78 -14.03
C TYR A 145 -0.22 -11.58 -15.18
N VAL A 146 0.59 -12.60 -15.50
CA VAL A 146 1.53 -12.56 -16.62
C VAL A 146 0.79 -12.44 -17.95
N ARG A 147 -0.31 -13.18 -18.12
CA ARG A 147 -1.16 -13.10 -19.31
C ARG A 147 -1.85 -11.74 -19.45
N ALA A 148 -2.29 -11.14 -18.36
CA ALA A 148 -2.95 -9.83 -18.34
C ALA A 148 -1.99 -8.70 -18.71
N LYS A 149 -0.71 -8.80 -18.31
CA LYS A 149 0.34 -7.83 -18.71
C LYS A 149 0.56 -7.74 -20.22
N GLY A 150 0.24 -8.80 -20.97
CA GLY A 150 0.37 -8.80 -22.43
C GLY A 150 -0.69 -7.98 -23.16
N LYS A 151 -1.70 -7.43 -22.45
CA LYS A 151 -2.67 -6.51 -23.04
C LYS A 151 -2.23 -5.08 -22.77
N PRO A 152 -2.19 -4.19 -23.80
CA PRO A 152 -1.97 -2.77 -23.56
C PRO A 152 -3.04 -2.31 -22.58
N ASP A 153 -2.60 -1.69 -21.49
CA ASP A 153 -3.49 -1.19 -20.47
C ASP A 153 -4.37 -0.14 -21.13
N ALA A 154 -5.63 -0.47 -21.40
CA ALA A 154 -6.58 0.44 -22.03
C ALA A 154 -6.69 1.75 -21.23
N ASN A 155 -6.30 1.74 -19.96
CA ASN A 155 -6.18 2.93 -19.14
C ASN A 155 -4.93 3.75 -19.47
N ALA A 156 -3.78 3.11 -19.74
CA ALA A 156 -2.56 3.79 -20.17
C ALA A 156 -2.72 4.44 -21.56
N GLU A 157 -3.40 3.79 -22.50
CA GLU A 157 -3.74 4.40 -23.80
C GLU A 157 -4.66 5.62 -23.63
N LYS A 158 -5.69 5.53 -22.76
CA LYS A 158 -6.56 6.66 -22.44
C LYS A 158 -5.80 7.81 -21.78
N ILE A 159 -4.88 7.51 -20.87
CA ILE A 159 -4.02 8.51 -20.23
C ILE A 159 -3.12 9.19 -21.28
N ALA A 160 -2.56 8.43 -22.21
CA ALA A 160 -1.78 8.99 -23.31
C ALA A 160 -2.62 9.88 -24.24
N GLU A 161 -3.86 9.47 -24.55
CA GLU A 161 -4.80 10.29 -25.34
C GLU A 161 -5.20 11.59 -24.61
N LEU A 162 -5.46 11.51 -23.30
CA LEU A 162 -5.76 12.67 -22.45
C LEU A 162 -4.58 13.66 -22.42
N ASN A 163 -3.36 13.17 -22.25
CA ASN A 163 -2.16 14.01 -22.28
C ASN A 163 -2.00 14.73 -23.63
N ARG A 164 -2.29 14.04 -24.74
CA ARG A 164 -2.29 14.67 -26.07
C ARG A 164 -3.31 15.79 -26.20
N LYS A 165 -4.52 15.59 -25.66
CA LYS A 165 -5.56 16.63 -25.65
C LYS A 165 -5.18 17.83 -24.77
N LEU A 166 -4.52 17.57 -23.64
CA LEU A 166 -3.97 18.62 -22.77
C LEU A 166 -2.92 19.47 -23.50
N GLU A 167 -1.97 18.85 -24.19
CA GLU A 167 -0.97 19.56 -25.01
C GLU A 167 -1.62 20.39 -26.13
N GLU A 168 -2.64 19.83 -26.80
CA GLU A 168 -3.36 20.56 -27.84
C GLU A 168 -4.11 21.79 -27.27
N LEU A 169 -4.70 21.66 -26.09
CA LEU A 169 -5.37 22.78 -25.40
C LEU A 169 -4.37 23.84 -24.96
N ASP A 170 -3.24 23.46 -24.38
CA ASP A 170 -2.17 24.40 -23.96
C ASP A 170 -1.65 25.20 -25.17
N PHE A 171 -1.48 24.54 -26.32
CA PHE A 171 -1.08 25.23 -27.56
C PHE A 171 -2.13 26.23 -28.03
N ARG A 172 -3.42 25.86 -27.97
CA ARG A 172 -4.52 26.76 -28.34
C ARG A 172 -4.61 27.96 -27.40
N GLU A 173 -4.43 27.74 -26.11
CA GLU A 173 -4.43 28.80 -25.09
C GLU A 173 -3.30 29.81 -25.36
N ARG A 174 -2.08 29.34 -25.57
CA ARG A 174 -0.94 30.21 -25.94
C ARG A 174 -1.20 31.02 -27.22
N ARG A 175 -1.80 30.40 -28.23
CA ARG A 175 -2.15 31.10 -29.48
C ARG A 175 -3.19 32.18 -29.25
N LEU A 176 -4.17 31.94 -28.38
CA LEU A 176 -5.17 32.93 -28.03
C LEU A 176 -4.55 34.09 -27.24
N GLU A 177 -3.67 33.81 -26.28
CA GLU A 177 -2.94 34.84 -25.54
C GLU A 177 -2.08 35.72 -26.46
N GLU A 178 -1.43 35.14 -27.47
CA GLU A 178 -0.68 35.91 -28.48
C GLU A 178 -1.58 36.85 -29.29
N VAL A 179 -2.75 36.36 -29.70
CA VAL A 179 -3.73 37.15 -30.46
C VAL A 179 -4.33 38.26 -29.59
N GLU A 180 -4.62 37.98 -28.31
CA GLU A 180 -5.13 38.96 -27.36
C GLU A 180 -4.12 40.09 -27.15
N LYS A 181 -2.83 39.78 -26.95
CA LYS A 181 -1.75 40.77 -26.88
C LYS A 181 -1.64 41.63 -28.14
N GLU A 182 -1.78 41.02 -29.31
CA GLU A 182 -1.74 41.77 -30.57
C GLU A 182 -2.95 42.72 -30.69
N GLN A 183 -4.13 42.29 -30.25
CA GLN A 183 -5.33 43.13 -30.22
C GLN A 183 -5.18 44.28 -29.24
N GLU A 184 -4.69 44.04 -28.02
CA GLU A 184 -4.41 45.09 -27.03
C GLU A 184 -3.46 46.14 -27.59
N ALA A 185 -2.35 45.72 -28.21
CA ALA A 185 -1.40 46.65 -28.83
C ALA A 185 -2.05 47.49 -29.95
N ARG A 186 -2.92 46.88 -30.78
CA ARG A 186 -3.66 47.61 -31.82
C ARG A 186 -4.61 48.63 -31.21
N VAL A 187 -5.34 48.27 -30.16
CA VAL A 187 -6.25 49.19 -29.45
C VAL A 187 -5.46 50.36 -28.85
N GLU A 188 -4.34 50.09 -28.19
CA GLU A 188 -3.48 51.14 -27.60
C GLU A 188 -3.00 52.13 -28.68
N THR A 189 -2.56 51.63 -29.84
CA THR A 189 -2.14 52.53 -30.94
C THR A 189 -3.27 53.39 -31.49
N LEU A 190 -4.49 52.86 -31.54
CA LEU A 190 -5.68 53.61 -31.97
C LEU A 190 -6.06 54.67 -30.93
N GLU A 191 -6.00 54.33 -29.64
CA GLU A 191 -6.26 55.27 -28.55
C GLU A 191 -5.26 56.44 -28.57
N GLN A 192 -3.96 56.15 -28.72
CA GLN A 192 -2.92 57.18 -28.85
C GLN A 192 -3.17 58.08 -30.08
N ALA A 193 -3.55 57.52 -31.23
CA ALA A 193 -3.87 58.29 -32.42
C ALA A 193 -5.09 59.22 -32.21
N ILE A 194 -6.14 58.71 -31.57
CA ILE A 194 -7.32 59.50 -31.21
C ILE A 194 -6.94 60.63 -30.25
N GLU A 195 -6.08 60.37 -29.28
CA GLU A 195 -5.66 61.35 -28.27
C GLU A 195 -4.81 62.48 -28.87
N VAL A 196 -3.89 62.15 -29.79
CA VAL A 196 -3.14 63.15 -30.59
C VAL A 196 -4.08 64.01 -31.43
N MET A 197 -5.05 63.39 -32.11
CA MET A 197 -6.07 64.13 -32.87
C MET A 197 -6.91 65.05 -31.98
N ARG A 198 -7.29 64.58 -30.79
CA ARG A 198 -8.05 65.36 -29.79
C ARG A 198 -7.23 66.56 -29.30
N GLN A 199 -5.95 66.38 -28.99
CA GLN A 199 -5.06 67.46 -28.57
C GLN A 199 -4.86 68.51 -29.69
N ALA A 200 -4.65 68.06 -30.94
CA ALA A 200 -4.54 68.95 -32.09
C ALA A 200 -5.83 69.77 -32.32
N SER A 201 -7.00 69.13 -32.18
CA SER A 201 -8.29 69.82 -32.27
C SER A 201 -8.51 70.80 -31.11
N SER A 202 -8.11 70.46 -29.89
CA SER A 202 -8.20 71.35 -28.71
C SER A 202 -7.32 72.59 -28.86
N LYS A 203 -6.07 72.41 -29.32
CA LYS A 203 -5.13 73.51 -29.59
C LYS A 203 -5.64 74.44 -30.70
N LYS A 204 -6.27 73.89 -31.74
CA LYS A 204 -6.93 74.68 -32.80
C LYS A 204 -8.11 75.49 -32.26
N LYS A 205 -8.90 74.95 -31.32
CA LYS A 205 -10.05 75.63 -30.70
C LYS A 205 -9.62 76.77 -29.76
N SER A 206 -8.52 76.62 -29.02
CA SER A 206 -7.98 77.69 -28.15
C SER A 206 -7.32 78.84 -28.91
N LEU A 207 -6.94 78.63 -30.18
CA LEU A 207 -6.34 79.64 -31.06
C LEU A 207 -7.36 80.49 -31.83
N LEU A 208 -8.66 80.22 -31.69
CA LEU A 208 -9.72 81.04 -32.28
C LEU A 208 -10.06 82.20 -31.32
N PRO A 209 -9.89 83.48 -31.72
CA PRO A 209 -10.25 84.61 -30.87
C PRO A 209 -11.76 84.68 -30.64
N HIS A 210 -12.18 84.90 -29.38
CA HIS A 210 -13.55 85.28 -29.06
C HIS A 210 -13.86 86.64 -29.69
N THR A 211 -14.45 86.65 -30.89
CA THR A 211 -15.06 87.86 -31.44
C THR A 211 -16.40 88.08 -30.76
N SER A 212 -16.39 88.90 -29.71
CA SER A 212 -17.58 89.52 -29.11
C SER A 212 -18.30 90.38 -30.15
N LYS A 213 -19.61 90.18 -30.28
CA LYS A 213 -20.57 91.18 -30.76
C LYS A 213 -21.80 91.10 -29.87
#